data_AF-A0A6G1BRI7-F1
#
_entry.id   AF-A0A6G1BRI7-F1
#
_cell.length_a   1.000
_cell.length_b   1.000
_cell.length_c   1.000
_cell.angle_alpha   90.00
_cell.angle_beta   90.00
_cell.angle_gamma   90.00
#
_symmetry.space_group_name_H-M   'P 1'
#
loop_
_entity.id
_entity.type
_entity.pdbx_description
1 polymer ?
#
loop_
_entity_poly.entity_id
_entity_poly.type
_entity_poly.pdbx_seq_one_letter_code
_entity_poly.pdbx_strand_id
1 'polypeptide(L)'
;MTVEKVDATVADFDKLFAAGDDGGGKGKLKLLLFLADRDASSNLTWCPCNMVLLRAYVGDKPTWRDRAHPWRVDPRFRLTGVPTLIRWENGTAAARLGDDEAHLADKIDAVLNASSAAD
;
A
#
# COMPACT_ATOMS: atom_id res chain seq x y z
N MET A 1 0.02 -15.15 -3.58
CA MET A 1 -0.91 -14.17 -2.97
C MET A 1 -1.52 -13.37 -4.10
N THR A 2 -2.80 -13.57 -4.37
CA THR A 2 -3.57 -12.78 -5.34
C THR A 2 -4.09 -11.56 -4.61
N VAL A 3 -3.81 -10.35 -5.09
CA VAL A 3 -4.31 -9.13 -4.43
C VAL A 3 -5.62 -8.73 -5.08
N GLU A 4 -6.70 -9.09 -4.40
CA GLU A 4 -8.05 -8.67 -4.70
C GLU A 4 -8.18 -7.15 -4.50
N LYS A 5 -8.73 -6.45 -5.50
CA LYS A 5 -9.13 -5.06 -5.35
C LYS A 5 -10.63 -5.07 -5.11
N VAL A 6 -11.06 -4.45 -4.02
CA VAL A 6 -12.46 -4.35 -3.65
C VAL A 6 -12.73 -2.87 -3.44
N ASP A 7 -13.61 -2.31 -4.26
CA ASP A 7 -14.12 -0.96 -4.06
C ASP A 7 -15.29 -1.03 -3.10
N ALA A 8 -15.31 -0.16 -2.10
CA ALA A 8 -16.38 -0.06 -1.12
C ALA A 8 -16.98 1.34 -1.15
N THR A 9 -18.30 1.39 -1.03
CA THR A 9 -19.07 2.59 -0.76
C THR A 9 -19.44 2.63 0.72
N VAL A 10 -20.04 3.72 1.17
CA VAL A 10 -20.58 3.82 2.53
C VAL A 10 -21.62 2.72 2.82
N ALA A 11 -22.36 2.25 1.82
CA ALA A 11 -23.45 1.30 2.01
C ALA A 11 -23.00 -0.15 2.25
N ASP A 12 -21.81 -0.52 1.78
CA ASP A 12 -21.30 -1.90 1.83
C ASP A 12 -19.96 -2.03 2.55
N PHE A 13 -19.39 -0.93 3.05
CA PHE A 13 -18.13 -0.91 3.76
C PHE A 13 -18.05 -1.93 4.89
N ASP A 14 -18.99 -1.94 5.84
CA ASP A 14 -18.92 -2.81 7.02
C ASP A 14 -18.90 -4.31 6.65
N LYS A 15 -19.67 -4.66 5.61
CA LYS A 15 -19.72 -6.03 5.09
C LYS A 15 -18.38 -6.43 4.45
N LEU A 16 -17.83 -5.56 3.60
CA LEU A 16 -16.57 -5.82 2.90
C LEU A 16 -15.36 -5.77 3.83
N PHE A 17 -15.42 -4.92 4.85
CA PHE A 17 -14.41 -4.81 5.89
C PHE A 17 -14.39 -6.05 6.78
N ALA A 18 -15.55 -6.55 7.20
CA ALA A 18 -15.66 -7.80 7.96
C ALA A 18 -15.29 -9.04 7.13
N ALA A 19 -15.48 -8.99 5.79
CA ALA A 19 -15.16 -10.10 4.92
C ALA A 19 -13.67 -10.49 5.02
N GLY A 20 -13.41 -11.78 5.27
CA GLY A 20 -12.04 -12.31 5.36
C GLY A 20 -11.41 -12.24 6.75
N ASP A 21 -12.13 -11.79 7.78
CA ASP A 21 -11.75 -11.93 9.20
C ASP A 21 -12.30 -13.21 9.84
N ASP A 22 -12.63 -14.22 9.03
CA ASP A 22 -13.21 -15.50 9.44
C ASP A 22 -12.21 -16.36 10.24
N GLY A 23 -11.81 -15.90 11.43
CA GLY A 23 -11.36 -16.63 12.63
C GLY A 23 -10.23 -17.67 12.53
N GLY A 24 -9.73 -18.01 11.35
CA GLY A 24 -8.94 -19.24 11.14
C GLY A 24 -7.71 -19.10 10.26
N GLY A 25 -7.46 -17.92 9.67
CA GLY A 25 -6.33 -17.69 8.77
C GLY A 25 -5.42 -16.57 9.26
N LYS A 26 -4.35 -16.91 10.00
CA LYS A 26 -3.23 -15.98 10.22
C LYS A 26 -2.70 -15.49 8.87
N GLY A 27 -2.86 -14.20 8.54
CA GLY A 27 -2.06 -13.53 7.51
C GLY A 27 -2.77 -12.84 6.33
N LYS A 28 -4.07 -12.50 6.41
CA LYS A 28 -4.68 -11.61 5.40
C LYS A 28 -4.36 -10.14 5.73
N LEU A 29 -3.50 -9.52 4.92
CA LEU A 29 -3.21 -8.08 4.97
C LEU A 29 -4.33 -7.32 4.22
N LYS A 30 -5.01 -6.40 4.91
CA LYS A 30 -6.00 -5.48 4.31
C LYS A 30 -5.40 -4.08 4.26
N LEU A 31 -5.42 -3.45 3.09
CA LEU A 31 -5.04 -2.05 2.90
C LEU A 31 -6.32 -1.28 2.56
N LEU A 32 -6.75 -0.39 3.45
CA LEU A 32 -7.91 0.47 3.21
C LEU A 32 -7.46 1.80 2.61
N LEU A 33 -8.12 2.19 1.53
CA LEU A 33 -7.89 3.46 0.85
C LEU A 33 -9.25 4.16 0.71
N PHE A 34 -9.44 5.28 1.41
CA PHE A 34 -10.64 6.11 1.30
C PHE A 34 -10.41 7.18 0.23
N LEU A 35 -11.30 7.24 -0.75
CA LEU A 35 -11.24 8.18 -1.87
C LEU A 35 -12.50 9.04 -1.89
N ALA A 36 -12.37 10.25 -2.39
CA ALA A 36 -13.52 11.04 -2.78
C ALA A 36 -14.25 10.35 -3.96
N ASP A 37 -15.58 10.48 -3.98
CA ASP A 37 -16.39 9.95 -5.08
C ASP A 37 -15.94 10.47 -6.43
N ARG A 38 -16.08 9.61 -7.44
CA ARG A 38 -15.84 10.00 -8.83
C ARG A 38 -17.05 10.74 -9.35
N ASP A 39 -16.80 11.89 -9.97
CA ASP A 39 -17.78 12.59 -10.77
C ASP A 39 -18.23 11.69 -11.95
N ALA A 40 -19.54 11.59 -12.16
CA ALA A 40 -20.12 10.68 -13.14
C ALA A 40 -19.78 11.05 -14.60
N SER A 41 -19.44 12.32 -14.86
CA SER A 41 -19.15 12.82 -16.20
C SER A 41 -17.68 12.68 -16.60
N SER A 42 -16.78 12.85 -15.64
CA SER A 42 -15.32 12.86 -15.86
C SER A 42 -14.60 11.63 -15.32
N ASN A 43 -15.27 10.83 -14.47
CA ASN A 43 -14.67 9.72 -13.72
C ASN A 43 -13.47 10.16 -12.85
N LEU A 44 -13.39 11.46 -12.51
CA LEU A 44 -12.37 12.07 -11.65
C LEU A 44 -12.92 12.33 -10.25
N THR A 45 -12.06 12.30 -9.23
CA THR A 45 -12.46 12.64 -7.85
C THR A 45 -12.44 14.15 -7.64
N TRP A 46 -13.34 14.69 -6.83
CA TRP A 46 -13.32 16.11 -6.47
C TRP A 46 -12.19 16.47 -5.48
N CYS A 47 -11.51 15.48 -4.87
CA CYS A 47 -10.27 15.71 -4.15
C CYS A 47 -9.18 16.07 -5.17
N PRO A 48 -8.45 17.18 -5.00
CA PRO A 48 -7.29 17.52 -5.85
C PRO A 48 -6.08 16.58 -5.63
N CYS A 49 -6.31 15.44 -4.99
CA CYS A 49 -5.34 14.56 -4.37
C CYS A 49 -5.02 13.43 -5.36
N ASN A 50 -4.04 13.65 -6.24
CA ASN A 50 -3.57 12.61 -7.18
C ASN A 50 -2.72 11.57 -6.44
N MET A 51 -3.38 10.64 -5.73
CA MET A 51 -2.69 9.57 -5.00
C MET A 51 -2.71 8.27 -5.80
N VAL A 52 -1.54 7.64 -5.96
CA VAL A 52 -1.38 6.39 -6.70
C VAL A 52 -0.89 5.30 -5.76
N LEU A 53 -1.69 4.24 -5.57
CA LEU A 53 -1.23 3.02 -4.89
C LEU A 53 -0.57 2.09 -5.91
N LEU A 54 0.75 2.13 -5.99
CA LEU A 54 1.53 1.21 -6.83
C LEU A 54 1.78 -0.11 -6.10
N ARG A 55 1.20 -1.21 -6.61
CA ARG A 55 1.49 -2.56 -6.12
C ARG A 55 2.54 -3.21 -7.04
N ALA A 56 3.70 -3.53 -6.48
CA ALA A 56 4.80 -4.17 -7.20
C ALA A 56 5.07 -5.57 -6.64
N TYR A 57 5.10 -6.59 -7.52
CA TYR A 57 5.35 -7.98 -7.14
C TYR A 57 6.79 -8.38 -7.44
N VAL A 58 7.51 -8.85 -6.42
CA VAL A 58 8.96 -9.20 -6.51
C VAL A 58 9.26 -10.48 -7.29
N GLY A 59 8.24 -11.14 -7.85
CA GLY A 59 8.35 -12.49 -8.41
C GLY A 59 8.22 -13.58 -7.34
N ASP A 60 8.70 -14.78 -7.67
CA ASP A 60 8.63 -15.94 -6.78
C ASP A 60 9.72 -15.94 -5.70
N LYS A 61 9.64 -16.89 -4.75
CA LYS A 61 10.55 -16.96 -3.60
C LYS A 61 12.03 -17.15 -4.00
N PRO A 62 12.37 -18.01 -4.98
CA PRO A 62 13.74 -18.08 -5.51
C PRO A 62 14.21 -16.75 -6.12
N THR A 63 13.41 -16.12 -6.97
CA THR A 63 13.73 -14.83 -7.62
C THR A 63 14.01 -13.75 -6.58
N TRP A 64 13.20 -13.67 -5.52
CA TRP A 64 13.40 -12.69 -4.44
C TRP A 64 14.63 -12.96 -3.57
N ARG A 65 14.98 -14.24 -3.37
CA ARG A 65 16.15 -14.63 -2.57
C ARG A 65 17.47 -14.33 -3.26
N ASP A 66 17.46 -14.15 -4.58
CA ASP A 66 18.64 -13.69 -5.31
C ASP A 66 19.07 -12.31 -4.80
N ARG A 67 20.34 -12.20 -4.39
CA ARG A 67 20.92 -10.94 -3.92
C ARG A 67 21.05 -9.92 -5.06
N ALA A 68 21.14 -10.38 -6.30
CA ALA A 68 21.18 -9.55 -7.50
C ALA A 68 19.79 -9.11 -7.97
N HIS A 69 18.72 -9.44 -7.23
CA HIS A 69 17.36 -9.01 -7.57
C HIS A 69 17.31 -7.50 -7.82
N PRO A 70 16.72 -7.01 -8.94
CA PRO A 70 16.80 -5.62 -9.35
C PRO A 70 16.43 -4.62 -8.24
N TRP A 71 15.36 -4.89 -7.50
CA TRP A 71 14.93 -3.98 -6.42
C TRP A 71 15.75 -4.09 -5.11
N ARG A 72 16.62 -5.10 -4.96
CA ARG A 72 17.60 -5.15 -3.85
C ARG A 72 18.81 -4.26 -4.13
N VAL A 73 19.22 -4.18 -5.40
CA VAL A 73 20.40 -3.43 -5.83
C VAL A 73 20.07 -2.02 -6.34
N ASP A 74 18.82 -1.76 -6.75
CA ASP A 74 18.38 -0.45 -7.24
C ASP A 74 18.57 0.60 -6.12
N PRO A 75 19.33 1.68 -6.37
CA PRO A 75 19.64 2.68 -5.35
C PRO A 75 18.41 3.43 -4.83
N ARG A 76 17.31 3.47 -5.59
CA ARG A 76 16.04 4.08 -5.17
C ARG A 76 15.32 3.26 -4.12
N PHE A 77 15.43 1.93 -4.20
CA PHE A 77 14.64 1.01 -3.38
C PHE A 77 15.47 0.24 -2.37
N ARG A 78 16.64 -0.32 -2.73
CA ARG A 78 17.50 -1.10 -1.82
C ARG A 78 16.71 -2.02 -0.86
N LEU A 79 15.74 -2.76 -1.41
CA LEU A 79 14.81 -3.54 -0.58
C LEU A 79 15.59 -4.63 0.18
N THR A 80 15.32 -4.76 1.48
CA THR A 80 15.95 -5.76 2.35
C THR A 80 15.03 -6.96 2.59
N GLY A 81 13.73 -6.70 2.74
CA GLY A 81 12.68 -7.68 3.03
C GLY A 81 11.41 -7.45 2.21
N VAL A 82 10.43 -8.34 2.39
CA VAL A 82 9.04 -8.18 1.93
C VAL A 82 8.10 -8.66 3.04
N PRO A 83 6.92 -8.04 3.24
CA PRO A 83 6.43 -6.85 2.54
C PRO A 83 7.22 -5.58 2.91
N THR A 84 7.22 -4.57 2.05
CA THR A 84 7.81 -3.25 2.35
C THR A 84 6.87 -2.19 1.79
N LEU A 85 6.50 -1.22 2.63
CA LEU A 85 5.71 -0.06 2.24
C LEU A 85 6.64 1.14 2.12
N ILE A 86 6.54 1.89 1.03
CA ILE A 86 7.32 3.10 0.81
C ILE A 86 6.33 4.21 0.46
N ARG A 87 6.40 5.31 1.21
CA ARG A 87 5.77 6.55 0.81
C ARG A 87 6.73 7.30 -0.10
N TRP A 88 6.25 7.63 -1.29
CA TRP A 88 7.03 8.30 -2.32
C TRP A 88 6.49 9.72 -2.52
N GLU A 89 7.35 10.72 -2.41
CA GLU A 89 7.01 12.13 -2.57
C GLU A 89 8.13 12.86 -3.30
N ASN A 90 7.78 13.82 -4.15
CA ASN A 90 8.74 14.70 -4.83
C ASN A 90 9.94 13.98 -5.46
N GLY A 91 9.72 12.76 -5.99
CA GLY A 91 10.75 11.96 -6.64
C GLY A 91 11.67 11.17 -5.70
N THR A 92 11.36 11.08 -4.40
CA THR A 92 12.16 10.32 -3.42
C THR A 92 11.30 9.52 -2.43
N ALA A 93 11.92 8.57 -1.72
CA ALA A 93 11.28 7.83 -0.64
C ALA A 93 11.23 8.70 0.63
N ALA A 94 10.07 9.27 0.93
CA ALA A 94 9.84 10.12 2.10
C ALA A 94 9.72 9.32 3.40
N ALA A 95 9.18 8.10 3.35
CA ALA A 95 9.13 7.19 4.49
C ALA A 95 9.11 5.72 4.04
N ARG A 96 9.53 4.81 4.93
CA ARG A 96 9.60 3.38 4.68
C ARG A 96 9.21 2.58 5.91
N LEU A 97 8.43 1.52 5.69
CA LEU A 97 8.21 0.44 6.65
C LEU A 97 8.75 -0.85 6.05
N GLY A 98 9.74 -1.44 6.73
CA GLY A 98 10.33 -2.73 6.37
C GLY A 98 9.44 -3.92 6.72
N ASP A 99 9.93 -5.13 6.51
CA ASP A 99 9.22 -6.39 6.81
C ASP A 99 8.77 -6.50 8.28
N ASP A 100 9.56 -6.00 9.22
CA ASP A 100 9.24 -6.00 10.65
C ASP A 100 8.20 -4.93 11.05
N GLU A 101 7.90 -3.96 10.19
CA GLU A 101 7.10 -2.78 10.54
C GLU A 101 5.88 -2.58 9.64
N ALA A 102 5.92 -3.09 8.41
CA ALA A 102 4.88 -2.92 7.39
C ALA A 102 3.57 -3.66 7.71
N HIS A 103 3.49 -4.30 8.89
CA HIS A 103 2.30 -4.94 9.42
C HIS A 103 1.75 -4.24 10.67
N LEU A 104 2.43 -3.20 11.18
CA LEU A 104 2.04 -2.47 12.38
C LEU A 104 1.15 -1.28 11.99
N ALA A 105 -0.10 -1.29 12.44
CA ALA A 105 -1.13 -0.35 12.02
C ALA A 105 -0.78 1.11 12.35
N ASP A 106 -0.32 1.37 13.57
CA ASP A 106 0.14 2.69 14.05
C ASP A 106 1.26 3.28 13.18
N LYS A 107 2.19 2.43 12.71
CA LYS A 107 3.27 2.86 11.83
C LYS A 107 2.79 3.12 10.40
N ILE A 108 1.87 2.30 9.90
CA ILE A 108 1.23 2.54 8.60
C ILE A 108 0.49 3.89 8.64
N ASP A 109 -0.27 4.15 9.70
CA ASP A 109 -0.99 5.41 9.88
C ASP A 109 -0.04 6.61 9.95
N ALA A 110 1.08 6.50 10.68
CA ALA A 110 2.08 7.55 10.74
C ALA A 110 2.67 7.84 9.34
N VAL A 111 2.93 6.80 8.55
CA VAL A 111 3.47 6.94 7.19
C VAL A 111 2.44 7.51 6.23
N LEU A 112 1.16 7.17 6.34
CA LEU A 112 0.11 7.73 5.47
C LEU A 112 -0.26 9.18 5.84
N ASN A 113 -0.18 9.53 7.13
CA ASN A 113 -0.62 10.84 7.63
C ASN A 113 0.50 11.87 7.80
N ALA A 114 1.78 11.49 7.62
CA ALA A 114 2.87 12.47 7.59
C ALA A 114 2.51 13.57 6.57
N SER A 115 2.53 14.85 6.95
CA SER A 115 2.30 15.92 5.96
C SER A 115 3.63 16.29 5.33
N SER A 116 3.66 16.49 4.01
CA SER A 116 4.72 17.29 3.41
C SER A 116 4.59 18.68 3.99
N ALA A 117 5.61 19.15 4.70
CA ALA A 117 5.70 20.57 5.02
C ALA A 117 5.66 21.32 3.69
N ALA A 118 4.68 22.21 3.55
CA ALA A 118 4.57 23.10 2.41
C ALA A 118 5.81 23.99 2.38
N ASP A 119 6.55 23.93 1.27
CA ASP A 119 7.40 25.01 0.77
C ASP A 119 6.67 25.67 -0.41
#